data_AF-A0A1A8KQ78-F1
#
_entry.id   AF-A0A1A8KQ78-F1
#
_cell.length_a   1.000
_cell.length_b   1.000
_cell.length_c   1.000
_cell.angle_alpha   90.00
_cell.angle_beta   90.00
_cell.angle_gamma   90.00
#
_symmetry.space_group_name_H-M   'P 1'
#
loop_
_entity.id
_entity.type
_entity.pdbx_description
1 polymer ?
#
loop_
_entity_poly.entity_id
_entity_poly.type
_entity_poly.pdbx_seq_one_letter_code
_entity_poly.pdbx_strand_id
1 'polypeptide(L)' 'GSGGTYIYGYVDAKYKPNMTRGECLQFATNALALAMGRDNVSGGVAHLVVVTEKGVEHVVIPGDKLPKFNDE' A
#
# COMPACT_ATOMS: atom_id res chain seq x y z
N GLY A 1 -11.08 -3.03 -4.49
CA GLY A 1 -12.03 -3.17 -3.36
C GLY A 1 -12.59 -1.81 -2.98
N SER A 2 -13.42 -1.74 -1.95
CA SER A 2 -14.05 -0.51 -1.43
C SER A 2 -13.04 0.59 -1.12
N GLY A 3 -11.89 0.23 -0.53
CA GLY A 3 -10.83 1.17 -0.15
C GLY A 3 -10.20 1.92 -1.33
N GLY A 4 -10.33 1.41 -2.55
CA GLY A 4 -9.74 2.03 -3.74
C GLY A 4 -10.29 3.43 -4.02
N THR A 5 -11.55 3.69 -3.68
CA THR A 5 -12.22 4.98 -3.91
C THR A 5 -11.53 6.14 -3.19
N TYR A 6 -10.91 5.88 -2.04
CA TYR A 6 -10.30 6.91 -1.19
C TYR A 6 -8.88 7.30 -1.60
N ILE A 7 -8.26 6.56 -2.53
CA ILE A 7 -6.83 6.70 -2.85
C ILE A 7 -6.53 7.06 -4.30
N TYR A 8 -7.54 7.34 -5.14
CA TYR A 8 -7.32 7.78 -6.52
C TYR A 8 -6.35 8.97 -6.62
N GLY A 9 -6.58 10.02 -5.84
CA GLY A 9 -5.68 11.18 -5.82
C GLY A 9 -4.25 10.85 -5.36
N TYR A 10 -4.08 9.88 -4.46
CA TYR A 10 -2.76 9.43 -4.04
C TYR A 10 -2.03 8.71 -5.16
N VAL A 11 -2.69 7.74 -5.81
CA VAL A 11 -2.04 6.93 -6.85
C VAL A 11 -1.69 7.78 -8.06
N ASP A 12 -2.57 8.71 -8.46
CA ASP A 12 -2.32 9.62 -9.58
C ASP A 12 -1.14 10.56 -9.29
N ALA A 13 -1.03 11.07 -8.06
CA ALA A 13 0.01 12.02 -7.69
C ALA A 13 1.37 11.38 -7.37
N LYS A 14 1.39 10.12 -6.94
CA LYS A 14 2.62 9.45 -6.46
C LYS A 14 3.15 8.38 -7.39
N TYR A 15 2.37 7.94 -8.38
CA TYR A 15 2.87 7.06 -9.41
C TYR A 15 4.01 7.70 -10.21
N LYS A 16 5.00 6.89 -10.56
CA LYS A 16 6.13 7.23 -11.42
C LYS A 16 6.42 6.03 -12.31
N PRO A 17 6.70 6.23 -13.60
CA PRO A 17 7.16 5.14 -14.43
C PRO A 17 8.50 4.59 -13.91
N ASN A 18 8.72 3.29 -14.11
CA ASN A 18 9.99 2.61 -13.80
C ASN A 18 10.41 2.68 -12.32
N MET A 19 9.45 2.62 -11.38
CA MET A 19 9.76 2.47 -9.97
C MET A 19 10.60 1.21 -9.72
N THR A 20 11.59 1.35 -8.86
CA THR A 20 12.35 0.23 -8.32
C THR A 20 11.46 -0.65 -7.43
N ARG A 21 11.91 -1.88 -7.14
CA ARG A 21 11.23 -2.79 -6.20
C ARG A 21 10.89 -2.11 -4.87
N GLY A 22 11.84 -1.35 -4.31
CA GLY A 22 11.65 -0.64 -3.04
C GLY A 22 10.60 0.46 -3.12
N GLU A 23 10.61 1.23 -4.21
CA GLU A 23 9.61 2.27 -4.45
C GLU A 23 8.21 1.69 -4.65
N CYS A 24 8.09 0.58 -5.40
CA CYS A 24 6.81 -0.13 -5.56
C CYS A 24 6.25 -0.63 -4.22
N LEU A 25 7.10 -1.22 -3.37
CA LEU A 25 6.70 -1.67 -2.05
C LEU A 25 6.24 -0.50 -1.18
N GLN A 26 6.98 0.61 -1.17
CA GLN A 26 6.60 1.80 -0.42
C GLN A 26 5.28 2.41 -0.93
N PHE A 27 5.13 2.53 -2.26
CA PHE A 27 3.93 3.06 -2.91
C PHE A 27 2.69 2.22 -2.56
N ALA A 28 2.77 0.90 -2.70
CA ALA A 28 1.69 0.00 -2.37
C ALA A 28 1.35 0.01 -0.87
N THR A 29 2.37 0.00 0.00
CA THR A 29 2.18 0.06 1.46
C THR A 29 1.47 1.35 1.88
N ASN A 30 1.90 2.49 1.34
CA ASN A 30 1.29 3.78 1.61
C ASN A 30 -0.16 3.85 1.10
N ALA A 31 -0.42 3.36 -0.11
CA ALA A 31 -1.77 3.31 -0.68
C ALA A 31 -2.71 2.46 0.18
N LEU A 32 -2.26 1.29 0.64
CA LEU A 32 -3.05 0.43 1.52
C LEU A 32 -3.30 1.08 2.88
N ALA A 33 -2.28 1.66 3.51
CA ALA A 33 -2.43 2.34 4.80
C ALA A 33 -3.40 3.54 4.71
N LEU A 34 -3.33 4.34 3.63
CA LEU A 34 -4.28 5.43 3.39
C LEU A 34 -5.71 4.92 3.18
N ALA A 35 -5.88 3.84 2.41
CA ALA A 35 -7.19 3.24 2.19
C ALA A 35 -7.78 2.69 3.50
N MET A 36 -6.99 1.95 4.29
CA MET A 36 -7.40 1.39 5.59
C MET A 36 -7.73 2.47 6.61
N GLY A 37 -7.07 3.64 6.54
CA GLY A 37 -7.37 4.78 7.42
C GLY A 37 -8.68 5.50 7.10
N ARG A 38 -9.31 5.26 5.95
CA ARG A 38 -10.55 5.94 5.52
C ARG A 38 -11.72 5.01 5.23
N ASP A 39 -11.46 3.77 4.85
CA ASP A 39 -12.48 2.77 4.54
C ASP A 39 -12.73 1.83 5.72
N ASN A 40 -13.91 1.94 6.34
CA ASN A 40 -14.28 1.16 7.54
C ASN A 40 -14.32 -0.37 7.33
N VAL A 41 -14.39 -0.85 6.09
CA VAL A 41 -14.36 -2.30 5.78
C VAL A 41 -13.01 -2.78 5.25
N SER A 42 -12.00 -1.91 5.20
CA SER A 42 -10.61 -2.25 4.90
C SER A 42 -9.74 -2.11 6.15
N GLY A 43 -9.04 -3.16 6.58
CA GLY A 43 -8.27 -3.09 7.82
C GLY A 43 -7.43 -4.33 8.11
N GLY A 44 -6.72 -4.31 9.25
CA GLY A 44 -5.88 -5.42 9.71
C GLY A 44 -4.42 -5.30 9.29
N VAL A 45 -3.96 -6.21 8.43
CA VAL A 45 -2.55 -6.42 8.06
C VAL A 45 -2.39 -6.22 6.56
N ALA A 46 -1.31 -5.56 6.11
CA ALA A 46 -1.01 -5.47 4.69
C ALA A 46 -0.16 -6.68 4.25
N HIS A 47 -0.69 -7.44 3.30
CA HIS A 47 0.02 -8.53 2.62
C HIS A 47 0.45 -8.06 1.23
N LEU A 48 1.75 -8.05 0.97
CA LEU A 48 2.32 -7.75 -0.34
C LEU A 48 3.09 -8.95 -0.86
N VAL A 49 3.01 -9.19 -2.17
CA VAL A 49 3.75 -10.26 -2.84
C VAL A 49 4.58 -9.64 -3.94
N VAL A 50 5.89 -9.88 -3.92
CA VAL A 50 6.82 -9.45 -4.96
C VAL A 50 7.12 -10.66 -5.84
N VAL A 51 6.75 -10.57 -7.10
CA VAL A 51 6.97 -11.64 -8.10
C VAL A 51 8.05 -11.18 -9.07
N THR A 52 9.12 -11.95 -9.19
CA THR A 52 10.23 -11.71 -10.11
C THR A 52 10.63 -13.02 -10.79
N GLU A 53 11.48 -12.93 -11.82
CA GLU A 53 12.12 -14.10 -12.43
C GLU A 53 12.88 -14.99 -11.44
N LYS A 54 13.39 -14.40 -10.33
CA LYS A 54 14.14 -15.13 -9.29
C LYS A 54 13.23 -15.89 -8.32
N GLY A 55 11.92 -15.62 -8.34
CA GLY A 55 10.94 -16.24 -7.47
C GLY A 55 9.96 -15.25 -6.86
N VAL A 56 9.27 -15.73 -5.83
CA VAL A 56 8.18 -15.05 -5.14
C VAL A 56 8.58 -14.76 -3.69
N GLU A 57 8.38 -13.53 -3.26
CA GLU A 57 8.60 -13.10 -1.88
C GLU A 57 7.30 -12.57 -1.29
N HIS A 58 6.95 -13.06 -0.10
CA HIS A 58 5.80 -12.58 0.66
C HIS A 58 6.26 -11.63 1.76
N VAL A 59 5.72 -10.42 1.74
CA VAL A 59 6.00 -9.36 2.72
C VAL A 59 4.71 -9.12 3.51
N VAL A 60 4.80 -9.22 4.84
CA VAL A 60 3.69 -8.98 5.75
C VAL A 60 4.01 -7.78 6.62
N ILE A 61 3.14 -6.78 6.60
CA ILE A 61 3.28 -5.56 7.40
C ILE A 61 2.16 -5.54 8.44
N PRO A 62 2.50 -5.85 9.72
CA PRO A 62 1.58 -5.74 10.83
C PRO A 62 0.94 -4.35 10.92
N GLY A 63 -0.32 -4.27 11.37
CA GLY A 63 -1.08 -3.02 11.42
C GLY A 63 -0.42 -1.93 12.27
N ASP A 64 0.26 -2.29 13.35
CA ASP A 64 1.05 -1.40 14.21
C ASP A 64 2.31 -0.85 13.54
N LYS A 65 2.78 -1.50 12.46
CA LYS A 65 3.93 -1.10 11.65
C LYS A 65 3.53 -0.42 10.34
N LEU A 66 2.24 -0.22 10.09
CA LEU A 66 1.80 0.54 8.92
C LEU A 66 2.21 2.01 9.05
N PRO A 67 2.56 2.67 7.92
CA PRO A 67 2.80 4.10 7.90
C PRO A 67 1.59 4.86 8.45
N LYS A 68 1.85 5.84 9.32
CA LYS A 68 0.83 6.74 9.84
C LYS A 68 0.79 8.02 9.03
N PHE A 69 -0.42 8.50 8.75
CA PHE A 69 -0.70 9.76 8.06
C PHE A 69 -1.65 10.59 8.91
N ASN A 70 -1.89 11.85 8.51
CA ASN A 70 -2.81 12.72 9.24
C ASN A 70 -4.23 12.13 9.29
N ASP A 71 -4.72 11.94 10.51
CA ASP A 71 -6.03 11.37 10.86
C ASP A 71 -6.89 12.31 11.72
N GLU A 72 -6.44 13.55 11.95
CA GLU A 72 -7.20 14.64 12.53
C GLU A 72 -8.33 15.18 11.62
#